data_AF-A0A7J3F981-F1
#
_entry.id   AF-A0A7J3F981-F1
#
_cell.length_a   1.000
_cell.length_b   1.000
_cell.length_c   1.000
_cell.angle_alpha   90.00
_cell.angle_beta   90.00
_cell.angle_gamma   90.00
#
_symmetry.space_group_name_H-M   'P 1'
#
loop_
_entity.id
_entity.type
_entity.pdbx_description
1 polymer ?
#
loop_
_entity_poly.entity_id
_entity_poly.type
_entity_poly.pdbx_seq_one_letter_code
_entity_poly.pdbx_strand_id
1 'polypeptide(L)'
;MPLQKNSLRKKIESEFIEDEANISKLIEVLIKSFLMTDSDYGVISDIKIDVDNVYRLVRNYIAEERLDVCALKLGDRIFMSKTNIGFDDIYAVIEEHSQLKAKKDMVEIWDDAVNRIVHFLIIPLRKHFPIEYATEAERDKIVDTLLDEYSNIW
;
A
#
# COMPACT_ATOMS: atom_id res chain seq x y z
N MET A 1 -2.24 -21.58 13.49
CA MET A 1 -2.63 -21.75 12.08
C MET A 1 -1.87 -20.71 11.26
N PRO A 2 -1.19 -21.05 10.17
CA PRO A 2 -0.48 -20.05 9.38
C PRO A 2 -1.47 -19.34 8.44
N LEU A 3 -1.62 -18.03 8.63
CA LEU A 3 -2.36 -17.14 7.74
C LEU A 3 -1.67 -17.10 6.36
N GLN A 4 -2.46 -17.39 5.32
CA GLN A 4 -2.05 -17.31 3.93
C GLN A 4 -1.68 -15.86 3.60
N LYS A 5 -0.40 -15.63 3.26
CA LYS A 5 0.07 -14.41 2.62
C LYS A 5 -0.71 -14.21 1.32
N ASN A 6 -1.64 -13.26 1.31
CA ASN A 6 -2.28 -12.76 0.09
C ASN A 6 -1.32 -11.84 -0.68
N SER A 7 -0.18 -12.38 -1.12
CA SER A 7 0.63 -11.71 -2.14
C SER A 7 -0.07 -11.89 -3.49
N LEU A 8 -0.32 -10.81 -4.24
CA LEU A 8 -0.86 -10.85 -5.61
C LEU A 8 0.16 -11.41 -6.63
N ARG A 9 0.89 -12.47 -6.27
CA ARG A 9 1.74 -13.23 -7.18
C ARG A 9 0.94 -14.43 -7.71
N LYS A 10 0.07 -14.17 -8.69
CA LYS A 10 -0.28 -15.23 -9.64
C LYS A 10 1.01 -15.61 -10.36
N LYS A 11 1.33 -16.91 -10.29
CA LYS A 11 2.44 -17.60 -10.93
C LYS A 11 2.46 -17.29 -12.44
N ILE A 12 3.11 -16.22 -12.86
CA ILE A 12 3.41 -15.87 -14.26
C ILE A 12 4.94 -15.90 -14.38
N GLU A 13 5.50 -17.10 -14.34
CA GLU A 13 6.94 -17.33 -14.23
C GLU A 13 7.65 -17.59 -15.58
N SER A 14 7.07 -17.30 -16.74
CA SER A 14 7.73 -17.75 -17.99
C SER A 14 7.60 -16.93 -19.29
N GLU A 15 7.01 -15.74 -19.36
CA GLU A 15 6.84 -15.07 -20.69
C GLU A 15 6.97 -13.54 -20.73
N PHE A 16 7.77 -12.90 -19.88
CA PHE A 16 8.02 -11.46 -20.05
C PHE A 16 9.52 -11.17 -20.11
N ILE A 17 10.02 -11.07 -21.35
CA ILE A 17 11.31 -10.47 -21.66
C ILE A 17 11.22 -9.00 -21.25
N GLU A 18 12.17 -8.54 -20.44
CA GLU A 18 12.21 -7.20 -19.85
C GLU A 18 12.37 -6.12 -20.95
N ASP A 19 11.24 -5.53 -21.34
CA ASP A 19 11.13 -4.30 -22.12
C ASP A 19 10.06 -3.42 -21.43
N GLU A 20 10.21 -2.09 -21.48
CA GLU A 20 9.38 -1.12 -20.73
C GLU A 20 7.88 -1.25 -21.08
N ALA A 21 7.58 -1.61 -22.33
CA ALA A 21 6.23 -1.90 -22.80
C ALA A 21 5.60 -3.12 -22.11
N ASN A 22 6.40 -4.15 -21.79
CA ASN A 22 5.92 -5.34 -21.08
C ASN A 22 5.63 -5.06 -19.61
N ILE A 23 6.44 -4.22 -18.96
CA ILE A 23 6.24 -3.82 -17.56
C ILE A 23 4.94 -3.01 -17.41
N SER A 24 4.71 -2.05 -18.32
CA SER A 24 3.49 -1.23 -18.30
C SER A 24 2.23 -2.09 -18.41
N LYS A 25 2.24 -3.07 -19.33
CA LYS A 25 1.11 -4.01 -19.49
C LYS A 25 0.93 -4.93 -18.28
N LEU A 26 2.02 -5.35 -17.64
CA LEU A 26 1.93 -6.13 -16.40
C LEU A 26 1.28 -5.32 -15.28
N ILE A 27 1.68 -4.05 -15.11
CA ILE A 27 1.10 -3.15 -14.11
C ILE A 27 -0.40 -2.96 -14.35
N GLU A 28 -0.81 -2.73 -15.59
CA GLU A 28 -2.23 -2.66 -15.96
C GLU A 28 -2.99 -3.92 -15.52
N VAL A 29 -2.47 -5.10 -15.83
CA VAL A 29 -3.11 -6.39 -15.46
C VAL A 29 -3.18 -6.54 -13.95
N LEU A 30 -2.13 -6.19 -13.21
CA LEU A 30 -2.12 -6.28 -11.75
C LEU A 30 -3.15 -5.34 -11.11
N ILE A 31 -3.23 -4.08 -11.58
CA ILE A 31 -4.19 -3.10 -11.07
C ILE A 31 -5.62 -3.53 -11.42
N LYS A 32 -5.89 -3.94 -12.67
CA LYS A 32 -7.21 -4.47 -13.05
C LYS A 32 -7.60 -5.68 -12.23
N SER A 33 -6.66 -6.60 -11.99
CA SER A 33 -6.91 -7.76 -11.13
C SER A 33 -7.25 -7.35 -9.70
N PHE A 34 -6.52 -6.38 -9.12
CA PHE A 34 -6.81 -5.84 -7.80
C PHE A 34 -8.19 -5.18 -7.72
N LEU A 35 -8.58 -4.41 -8.74
CA LEU A 35 -9.91 -3.79 -8.79
C LEU A 35 -11.05 -4.82 -8.75
N MET A 36 -10.85 -5.99 -9.36
CA MET A 36 -11.83 -7.08 -9.36
C MET A 36 -11.90 -7.89 -8.05
N THR A 37 -10.96 -7.73 -7.12
CA THR A 37 -11.02 -8.45 -5.83
C THR A 37 -11.94 -7.75 -4.84
N ASP A 38 -12.58 -8.51 -3.95
CA ASP A 38 -13.36 -7.96 -2.83
C ASP A 38 -12.49 -7.31 -1.73
N SER A 39 -11.16 -7.41 -1.84
CA SER A 39 -10.25 -6.73 -0.91
C SER A 39 -10.09 -5.25 -1.26
N ASP A 40 -10.05 -4.41 -0.22
CA ASP A 40 -9.72 -2.99 -0.31
C ASP A 40 -8.21 -2.72 -0.38
N TYR A 41 -7.38 -3.74 -0.13
CA TYR A 41 -5.92 -3.61 -0.03
C TYR A 41 -5.21 -4.51 -1.03
N GLY A 42 -4.17 -3.98 -1.67
CA GLY A 42 -3.32 -4.71 -2.61
C GLY A 42 -1.85 -4.39 -2.39
N VAL A 43 -0.97 -5.32 -2.71
CA VAL A 43 0.48 -5.11 -2.64
C VAL A 43 1.14 -5.71 -3.86
N ILE A 44 1.95 -4.90 -4.54
CA ILE A 44 2.93 -5.35 -5.52
C ILE A 44 4.27 -5.46 -4.77
N SER A 45 4.82 -6.67 -4.72
CA SER A 45 6.05 -7.01 -4.00
C SER A 45 7.04 -7.76 -4.89
N ASP A 46 8.23 -8.05 -4.37
CA ASP A 46 9.29 -8.79 -5.07
C ASP A 46 9.70 -8.14 -6.41
N ILE A 47 9.69 -6.80 -6.45
CA ILE A 47 10.05 -6.01 -7.63
C ILE A 47 11.56 -6.14 -7.83
N LYS A 48 11.97 -6.83 -8.89
CA LYS A 48 13.40 -7.08 -9.22
C LYS A 48 14.04 -5.97 -10.06
N ILE A 49 13.22 -5.06 -10.55
CA ILE A 49 13.61 -3.93 -11.39
C ILE A 49 13.56 -2.64 -10.57
N ASP A 50 13.81 -1.49 -11.21
CA ASP A 50 13.70 -0.19 -10.56
C ASP A 50 12.28 0.07 -10.02
N VAL A 51 12.15 0.03 -8.69
CA VAL A 51 10.88 0.24 -7.97
C VAL A 51 10.32 1.64 -8.17
N ASP A 52 11.17 2.65 -8.32
CA ASP A 52 10.73 4.03 -8.54
C ASP A 52 10.06 4.16 -9.90
N ASN A 53 10.64 3.51 -10.92
CA ASN A 53 10.03 3.42 -12.24
C ASN A 53 8.69 2.68 -12.20
N VAL A 54 8.60 1.55 -11.50
CA VAL A 54 7.34 0.81 -11.35
C VAL A 54 6.30 1.65 -10.61
N TYR A 55 6.68 2.33 -9.53
CA TYR A 55 5.78 3.20 -8.78
C TYR A 55 5.24 4.36 -9.64
N ARG A 56 6.11 4.98 -10.44
CA ARG A 56 5.70 5.99 -11.42
C ARG A 56 4.68 5.45 -12.42
N LEU A 57 4.91 4.27 -12.99
CA LEU A 57 3.99 3.65 -13.94
C LEU A 57 2.63 3.31 -13.29
N VAL A 58 2.63 2.79 -12.06
CA VAL A 58 1.39 2.56 -11.27
C VAL A 58 0.62 3.87 -11.08
N ARG A 59 1.30 4.93 -10.63
CA ARG A 59 0.72 6.26 -10.41
C ARG A 59 0.12 6.84 -11.70
N ASN A 60 0.86 6.75 -12.80
CA ASN A 60 0.42 7.24 -14.11
C ASN A 60 -0.84 6.51 -14.57
N TYR A 61 -0.84 5.18 -14.51
CA TYR A 61 -2.01 4.38 -14.91
C TYR A 61 -3.25 4.71 -14.07
N ILE A 62 -3.11 4.81 -12.75
CA ILE A 62 -4.20 5.23 -11.84
C ILE A 62 -4.77 6.60 -12.25
N ALA A 63 -3.90 7.57 -12.55
CA ALA A 63 -4.31 8.91 -12.93
C ALA A 63 -4.96 8.97 -14.32
N GLU A 64 -4.38 8.30 -15.31
CA GLU A 64 -4.86 8.24 -16.71
C GLU A 64 -6.26 7.62 -16.78
N GLU A 65 -6.45 6.49 -16.08
CA GLU A 65 -7.73 5.77 -16.03
C GLU A 65 -8.70 6.33 -14.97
N ARG A 66 -8.29 7.37 -14.22
CA ARG A 66 -9.07 8.03 -13.15
C ARG A 66 -9.62 7.04 -12.11
N LEU A 67 -8.77 6.10 -11.70
CA LEU A 67 -9.16 5.05 -10.76
C LEU A 67 -9.24 5.61 -9.33
N ASP A 68 -10.25 5.20 -8.58
CA ASP A 68 -10.38 5.56 -7.16
C ASP A 68 -9.51 4.65 -6.26
N VAL A 69 -8.21 4.70 -6.51
CA VAL A 69 -7.18 3.92 -5.81
C VAL A 69 -6.02 4.85 -5.47
N CYS A 70 -5.48 4.73 -4.25
CA CYS A 70 -4.22 5.36 -3.90
C CYS A 70 -3.10 4.33 -3.86
N ALA A 71 -1.90 4.74 -4.30
CA ALA A 71 -0.70 3.93 -4.26
C ALA A 71 0.37 4.56 -3.36
N LEU A 72 0.94 3.76 -2.47
CA LEU A 72 1.99 4.11 -1.52
C LEU A 72 3.23 3.26 -1.82
N LYS A 73 4.39 3.89 -2.00
CA LYS A 73 5.66 3.16 -2.12
C LYS A 73 6.31 3.07 -0.75
N LEU A 74 6.80 1.89 -0.39
CA LEU A 74 7.59 1.69 0.82
C LEU A 74 8.64 0.61 0.59
N GLY A 75 9.91 1.00 0.54
CA GLY A 75 11.00 0.11 0.16
C GLY A 75 10.82 -0.45 -1.25
N ASP A 76 10.85 -1.78 -1.38
CA ASP A 76 10.67 -2.54 -2.62
C ASP A 76 9.21 -2.93 -2.91
N ARG A 77 8.26 -2.34 -2.17
CA ARG A 77 6.83 -2.65 -2.25
C ARG A 77 6.01 -1.44 -2.63
N ILE A 78 4.94 -1.69 -3.37
CA ILE A 78 3.92 -0.70 -3.69
C ILE A 78 2.59 -1.21 -3.16
N PHE A 79 2.07 -0.50 -2.17
CA PHE A 79 0.77 -0.75 -1.56
C PHE A 79 -0.31 0.01 -2.30
N MET A 80 -1.50 -0.57 -2.38
CA MET A 80 -2.67 0.02 -3.02
C MET A 80 -3.87 -0.05 -2.06
N SER A 81 -4.66 1.02 -2.06
CA SER A 81 -5.83 1.18 -1.21
C SER A 81 -7.01 1.73 -2.01
N LYS A 82 -8.14 1.01 -2.00
CA LYS A 82 -9.42 1.51 -2.52
C LYS A 82 -10.04 2.48 -1.52
N THR A 83 -10.96 3.33 -1.97
CA THR A 83 -11.80 4.08 -1.02
C THR A 83 -12.67 3.10 -0.28
N ASN A 84 -12.59 3.11 1.05
CA ASN A 84 -13.36 2.20 1.88
C ASN A 84 -14.65 2.90 2.36
N ILE A 85 -15.81 2.32 2.05
CA ILE A 85 -17.11 2.83 2.53
C ILE A 85 -17.21 2.67 4.06
N GLY A 86 -16.62 1.60 4.61
CA GLY A 86 -16.48 1.31 6.04
C GLY A 86 -15.24 1.92 6.67
N PHE A 87 -14.64 2.96 6.06
CA PHE A 87 -13.45 3.63 6.62
C PHE A 87 -13.67 4.11 8.04
N ASP A 88 -14.86 4.61 8.38
CA ASP A 88 -15.13 5.20 9.69
C ASP A 88 -15.18 4.11 10.78
N ASP A 89 -15.71 2.93 10.46
CA ASP A 89 -15.71 1.77 11.34
C ASP A 89 -14.27 1.26 11.57
N ILE A 90 -13.46 1.19 10.50
CA ILE A 90 -12.04 0.83 10.59
C ILE A 90 -11.28 1.84 11.44
N TYR A 91 -11.54 3.13 11.23
CA TYR A 91 -10.91 4.22 11.98
C TYR A 91 -11.22 4.11 13.47
N ALA A 92 -12.49 3.85 13.84
CA ALA A 92 -12.89 3.68 15.23
C ALA A 92 -12.16 2.49 15.91
N VAL A 93 -12.03 1.37 15.20
CA VAL A 93 -11.28 0.19 15.68
C VAL A 93 -9.79 0.51 15.86
N ILE A 94 -9.18 1.25 14.93
CA ILE A 94 -7.78 1.68 15.05
C ILE A 94 -7.62 2.59 16.26
N GLU A 95 -8.49 3.57 16.45
CA GLU A 95 -8.44 4.52 17.58
C GLU A 95 -8.58 3.81 18.93
N GLU A 96 -9.40 2.76 19.02
CA GLU A 96 -9.59 1.98 20.25
C GLU A 96 -8.38 1.08 20.59
N HIS A 97 -7.74 0.49 19.59
CA HIS A 97 -6.76 -0.59 19.79
C HIS A 97 -5.31 -0.23 19.44
N SER A 98 -5.07 0.92 18.82
CA SER A 98 -3.73 1.32 18.36
C SER A 98 -3.22 2.55 19.10
N GLN A 99 -1.91 2.74 19.07
CA GLN A 99 -1.27 3.95 19.59
C GLN A 99 -0.98 4.93 18.45
N LEU A 100 -1.52 6.15 18.53
CA LEU A 100 -1.16 7.23 17.60
C LEU A 100 0.33 7.56 17.76
N LYS A 101 1.11 7.39 16.69
CA LYS A 101 2.54 7.75 16.64
C LYS A 101 2.74 9.14 16.08
N ALA A 102 1.97 9.50 15.05
CA ALA A 102 2.06 10.80 14.43
C ALA A 102 0.74 11.21 13.77
N LYS A 103 0.45 12.50 13.85
CA LYS A 103 -0.65 13.15 13.14
C LYS A 103 -0.12 14.44 12.56
N LYS A 104 -0.16 14.57 11.24
CA LYS A 104 0.31 15.75 10.54
C LYS A 104 -0.59 16.03 9.35
N ASP A 105 -1.14 17.24 9.32
CA ASP A 105 -2.05 17.71 8.28
C ASP A 105 -3.21 16.72 8.01
N MET A 106 -3.18 16.05 6.86
CA MET A 106 -4.23 15.16 6.38
C MET A 106 -3.93 13.67 6.65
N VAL A 107 -2.79 13.36 7.26
CA VAL A 107 -2.33 11.98 7.46
C VAL A 107 -2.13 11.63 8.93
N GLU A 108 -2.37 10.36 9.24
CA GLU A 108 -2.15 9.80 10.57
C GLU A 108 -1.43 8.45 10.48
N ILE A 109 -0.55 8.21 11.45
CA ILE A 109 0.20 6.98 11.61
C ILE A 109 -0.12 6.41 12.99
N TRP A 110 -0.72 5.22 13.01
CA TRP A 110 -1.06 4.50 14.22
C TRP A 110 -0.33 3.16 14.26
N ASP A 111 0.03 2.71 15.45
CA ASP A 111 0.75 1.46 15.68
C ASP A 111 -0.12 0.51 16.52
N ASP A 112 -0.54 -0.58 15.89
CA ASP A 112 -1.12 -1.73 16.57
C ASP A 112 0.01 -2.73 16.88
N ALA A 113 0.60 -2.56 18.06
CA ALA A 113 1.72 -3.40 18.48
C ALA A 113 1.29 -4.87 18.74
N VAL A 114 0.01 -5.11 19.01
CA VAL A 114 -0.52 -6.44 19.30
C VAL A 114 -0.60 -7.26 18.02
N ASN A 115 -1.14 -6.67 16.96
CA ASN A 115 -1.27 -7.31 15.66
C ASN A 115 -0.05 -7.10 14.75
N ARG A 116 0.91 -6.27 15.18
CA ARG A 116 2.13 -5.88 14.45
C ARG A 116 1.82 -5.22 13.11
N ILE A 117 0.93 -4.22 13.17
CA ILE A 117 0.48 -3.47 12.01
C ILE A 117 0.70 -1.99 12.27
N VAL A 118 1.37 -1.31 11.33
CA VAL A 118 1.32 0.15 11.24
C VAL A 118 0.16 0.51 10.32
N HIS A 119 -0.77 1.29 10.83
CA HIS A 119 -1.87 1.85 10.07
C HIS A 119 -1.49 3.24 9.58
N PHE A 120 -1.37 3.40 8.27
CA PHE A 120 -1.21 4.70 7.64
C PHE A 120 -2.54 5.15 7.02
N LEU A 121 -3.01 6.31 7.42
CA LEU A 121 -4.32 6.84 7.07
C LEU A 121 -4.17 8.17 6.33
N ILE A 122 -4.96 8.35 5.27
CA ILE A 122 -5.12 9.64 4.59
C ILE A 122 -6.58 10.05 4.76
N ILE A 123 -6.84 10.90 5.76
CA ILE A 123 -8.18 11.14 6.31
C ILE A 123 -9.15 11.70 5.26
N PRO A 124 -8.82 12.77 4.49
CA PRO A 124 -9.78 13.35 3.54
C PRO A 124 -10.10 12.44 2.37
N LEU A 125 -9.21 11.49 2.06
CA LEU A 125 -9.39 10.53 0.98
C LEU A 125 -9.98 9.20 1.46
N ARG A 126 -10.19 9.04 2.78
CA ARG A 126 -10.69 7.80 3.40
C ARG A 126 -9.88 6.58 2.93
N LYS A 127 -8.55 6.74 2.84
CA LYS A 127 -7.62 5.68 2.45
C LYS A 127 -6.89 5.16 3.67
N HIS A 128 -6.74 3.84 3.71
CA HIS A 128 -6.06 3.13 4.77
C HIS A 128 -5.06 2.15 4.17
N PHE A 129 -3.85 2.14 4.72
CA PHE A 129 -2.78 1.23 4.37
C PHE A 129 -2.35 0.48 5.64
N PRO A 130 -2.80 -0.78 5.83
CA PRO A 130 -2.29 -1.64 6.89
C PRO A 130 -0.95 -2.23 6.45
N ILE A 131 0.10 -1.99 7.24
CA ILE A 131 1.48 -2.40 6.93
C ILE A 131 2.00 -3.30 8.05
N GLU A 132 2.06 -4.59 7.77
CA GLU A 132 2.60 -5.57 8.70
C GLU A 132 4.11 -5.40 8.88
N TYR A 133 4.59 -5.63 10.10
CA TYR A 133 6.02 -5.65 10.41
C TYR A 133 6.39 -6.89 11.24
N ALA A 134 7.61 -7.41 11.04
CA ALA A 134 8.10 -8.59 11.74
C ALA A 134 8.84 -8.24 13.04
N THR A 135 9.46 -7.06 13.09
CA THR A 135 10.30 -6.61 14.22
C THR A 135 10.05 -5.15 14.56
N GLU A 136 10.35 -4.78 15.80
CA GLU A 136 10.27 -3.40 16.29
C GLU A 136 11.13 -2.44 15.43
N ALA A 137 12.32 -2.88 15.03
CA ALA A 137 13.19 -2.09 14.15
C ALA A 137 12.59 -1.87 12.75
N GLU A 138 11.84 -2.86 12.23
CA GLU A 138 11.12 -2.71 10.96
C GLU A 138 9.96 -1.74 11.12
N ARG A 139 9.18 -1.84 12.21
CA ARG A 139 8.13 -0.86 12.51
C ARG A 139 8.69 0.55 12.55
N ASP A 140 9.74 0.79 13.32
CA ASP A 140 10.28 2.14 13.51
C ASP A 140 10.76 2.70 12.16
N LYS A 141 11.40 1.88 11.32
CA LYS A 141 11.76 2.24 9.94
C LYS A 141 10.55 2.59 9.07
N ILE A 142 9.44 1.85 9.18
CA ILE A 142 8.20 2.14 8.45
C ILE A 142 7.66 3.50 8.89
N VAL A 143 7.54 3.74 10.19
CA VAL A 143 7.04 5.00 10.75
C VAL A 143 7.90 6.18 10.31
N ASP A 144 9.22 6.06 10.42
CA ASP A 144 10.16 7.12 10.00
C ASP A 144 10.05 7.41 8.50
N THR A 145 9.96 6.36 7.66
CA THR A 145 9.80 6.55 6.20
C THR A 145 8.48 7.26 5.86
N LEU A 146 7.38 6.89 6.52
CA LEU A 146 6.09 7.55 6.33
C LEU A 146 6.11 9.01 6.79
N LEU A 147 6.82 9.29 7.88
CA LEU A 147 7.04 10.63 8.39
C LEU A 147 7.82 11.51 7.39
N ASP A 148 8.95 11.00 6.91
CA ASP A 148 9.85 11.73 6.04
C ASP A 148 9.25 11.96 4.64
N GLU A 149 8.72 10.90 4.03
CA GLU A 149 8.27 10.93 2.65
C GLU A 149 6.86 11.49 2.49
N TYR A 150 5.93 11.24 3.42
CA TYR A 150 4.50 11.51 3.17
C TYR A 150 3.88 12.54 4.09
N SER A 151 4.59 12.94 5.15
CA SER A 151 4.14 14.00 6.06
C SER A 151 4.67 15.38 5.70
N ASN A 152 5.50 15.50 4.65
CA ASN A 152 6.08 16.76 4.17
C ASN A 152 5.58 17.17 2.77
N ILE A 153 4.71 16.38 2.13
CA ILE A 153 4.40 16.49 0.69
C ILE A 153 3.06 17.20 0.39
N TRP A 154 2.32 17.70 1.38
CA TRP A 154 1.04 18.39 1.12
C TRP A 154 0.90 19.68 1.92
#